data_AF-A0A7W7RWP1-F1
#
_entry.id   AF-A0A7W7RWP1-F1
#
_cell.length_a   1.000
_cell.length_b   1.000
_cell.length_c   1.000
_cell.angle_alpha   90.00
_cell.angle_beta   90.00
_cell.angle_gamma   90.00
#
_symmetry.space_group_name_H-M   'P 1'
#
loop_
_entity.id
_entity.type
_entity.pdbx_description
1 polymer ?
#
loop_
_entity_poly.entity_id
_entity_poly.type
_entity_poly.pdbx_seq_one_letter_code
_entity_poly.pdbx_strand_id
1 'polypeptide(L)'
;MLSVTNRQKRVNVKLPLANQQLAKVRGRVEITLPDGTRTKGKVVSVGTPKQESDGSVSIPAVVALDDPAAAGDLQQANVTVSFPSEVRKNVLSIPVVALIALDDEHFGVEVVGPKGSVRRVPVTTGLFAGDRVEISGDGLEAGQKVVIPKL
;
A
#
# COMPACT_ATOMS: atom_id res chain seq x y z
N MET A 1 28.81 14.15 -28.82
CA MET A 1 28.32 12.77 -28.64
C MET A 1 27.67 12.70 -27.27
N LEU A 2 26.36 12.42 -27.17
CA LEU A 2 25.68 12.24 -25.88
C LEU A 2 25.60 10.75 -25.58
N SER A 3 26.38 10.27 -24.61
CA SER A 3 26.21 8.94 -24.05
C SER A 3 25.34 9.06 -22.79
N VAL A 4 24.05 8.73 -22.92
CA VAL A 4 23.16 8.54 -21.79
C VAL A 4 23.21 7.07 -21.42
N THR A 5 24.14 6.67 -20.53
CA THR A 5 24.15 5.32 -19.98
C THR A 5 23.16 5.26 -18.81
N ASN A 6 21.86 5.22 -19.13
CA ASN A 6 20.82 5.16 -18.13
C ASN A 6 20.68 3.70 -17.62
N ARG A 7 21.41 3.35 -16.56
CA ARG A 7 21.25 2.08 -15.81
C ARG A 7 19.93 2.13 -15.01
N GLN A 8 18.79 2.09 -15.69
CA GLN A 8 17.50 1.98 -15.00
C GLN A 8 17.29 0.55 -14.56
N LYS A 9 17.35 0.30 -13.26
CA LYS A 9 16.86 -0.96 -12.70
C LYS A 9 15.36 -1.05 -12.91
N ARG A 10 14.93 -2.07 -13.65
CA ARG A 10 13.54 -2.32 -14.00
C ARG A 10 13.14 -3.69 -13.49
N VAL A 11 11.93 -3.78 -12.97
CA VAL A 11 11.32 -5.03 -12.55
C VAL A 11 10.31 -5.45 -13.62
N ASN A 12 10.55 -6.61 -14.21
CA ASN A 12 9.61 -7.23 -15.14
C ASN A 12 8.67 -8.14 -14.34
N VAL A 13 7.37 -7.92 -14.51
CA VAL A 13 6.32 -8.66 -13.81
C VAL A 13 5.44 -9.34 -14.85
N LYS A 14 5.11 -10.60 -14.64
CA LYS A 14 4.07 -11.31 -15.39
C LYS A 14 2.82 -11.36 -14.51
N LEU A 15 1.80 -10.59 -14.86
CA LEU A 15 0.54 -10.60 -14.11
C LEU A 15 -0.44 -11.61 -14.72
N PRO A 16 -1.15 -12.41 -13.90
CA PRO A 16 -2.29 -13.19 -14.38
C PRO A 16 -3.37 -12.27 -14.98
N LEU A 17 -4.06 -12.74 -16.02
CA LEU A 17 -5.15 -11.98 -16.67
C LEU A 17 -6.24 -11.53 -15.67
N ALA A 18 -6.55 -12.36 -14.67
CA ALA A 18 -7.50 -12.04 -13.60
C ALA A 18 -7.13 -10.76 -12.82
N ASN A 19 -5.83 -10.42 -12.76
CA ASN A 19 -5.31 -9.27 -12.02
C ASN A 19 -5.05 -8.04 -12.91
N GLN A 20 -5.51 -8.05 -14.17
CA GLN A 20 -5.32 -6.95 -15.13
C GLN A 20 -5.77 -5.59 -14.57
N GLN A 21 -6.85 -5.58 -13.80
CA GLN A 21 -7.40 -4.35 -13.22
C GLN A 21 -6.46 -3.69 -12.19
N LEU A 22 -5.52 -4.45 -11.61
CA LEU A 22 -4.54 -3.98 -10.63
C LEU A 22 -3.32 -3.33 -11.30
N ALA A 23 -2.92 -3.80 -12.48
CA ALA A 23 -1.79 -3.26 -13.23
C ALA A 23 -2.21 -2.07 -14.10
N LYS A 24 -2.26 -0.88 -13.48
CA LYS A 24 -2.49 0.38 -14.18
C LYS A 24 -1.17 1.11 -14.43
N VAL A 25 -0.98 1.65 -15.63
CA VAL A 25 0.17 2.52 -15.94
C VAL A 25 0.15 3.72 -14.98
N ARG A 26 1.32 4.08 -14.45
CA ARG A 26 1.53 5.04 -13.34
C ARG A 26 1.00 4.58 -11.97
N GLY A 27 0.46 3.37 -11.86
CA GLY A 27 0.10 2.76 -10.59
C GLY A 27 1.31 2.63 -9.68
N ARG A 28 1.13 2.94 -8.39
CA ARG A 28 2.16 2.72 -7.38
C ARG A 28 2.12 1.29 -6.88
N VAL A 29 3.29 0.73 -6.66
CA VAL A 29 3.47 -0.63 -6.16
C VAL A 29 4.52 -0.65 -5.06
N GLU A 30 4.47 -1.67 -4.21
CA GLU A 30 5.53 -1.98 -3.28
C GLU A 30 6.34 -3.16 -3.82
N ILE A 31 7.66 -3.10 -3.70
CA ILE A 31 8.60 -4.11 -4.18
C ILE A 31 9.36 -4.62 -2.95
N THR A 32 9.29 -5.92 -2.71
CA THR A 32 10.11 -6.60 -1.70
C THR A 32 11.29 -7.27 -2.40
N LEU A 33 12.49 -6.89 -1.98
CA LEU A 33 13.76 -7.42 -2.46
C LEU A 33 14.08 -8.77 -1.77
N PRO A 34 15.03 -9.56 -2.30
CA PRO A 34 15.35 -10.89 -1.75
C PRO A 34 15.85 -10.88 -0.31
N ASP A 35 16.46 -9.76 0.11
CA ASP A 35 16.94 -9.52 1.48
C ASP A 35 15.82 -9.12 2.46
N GLY A 36 14.57 -9.03 1.98
CA GLY A 36 13.42 -8.58 2.75
C GLY A 36 13.22 -7.06 2.75
N THR A 37 14.14 -6.28 2.17
CA THR A 37 14.03 -4.82 2.08
C THR A 37 12.85 -4.45 1.20
N ARG A 38 12.04 -3.49 1.65
CA ARG A 38 10.88 -2.97 0.90
C ARG A 38 11.21 -1.61 0.29
N THR A 39 10.94 -1.46 -1.00
CA THR A 39 11.05 -0.20 -1.74
C THR A 39 9.78 0.08 -2.54
N LYS A 40 9.59 1.33 -2.94
CA LYS A 40 8.42 1.74 -3.74
C LYS A 40 8.79 1.79 -5.21
N GLY A 41 7.79 1.58 -6.05
CA GLY A 41 7.95 1.71 -7.49
C GLY A 41 6.68 2.14 -8.18
N LYS A 42 6.82 2.33 -9.49
CA LYS A 42 5.75 2.77 -10.38
C LYS A 42 5.70 1.93 -11.62
N VAL A 43 4.50 1.49 -12.00
CA VAL A 43 4.26 0.82 -13.27
C VAL A 43 4.51 1.80 -14.40
N VAL A 44 5.52 1.55 -15.24
CA VAL A 44 5.88 2.40 -16.39
C VAL A 44 5.26 1.92 -17.68
N SER A 45 4.98 0.62 -17.80
CA SER A 45 4.29 0.06 -18.96
C SER A 45 3.52 -1.20 -18.59
N VAL A 46 2.40 -1.41 -19.28
CA VAL A 46 1.60 -2.64 -19.23
C VAL A 46 1.41 -3.06 -20.68
N GLY A 47 1.84 -4.27 -21.02
CA GLY A 47 1.71 -4.83 -22.37
C GLY A 47 0.36 -5.50 -22.58
N THR A 48 0.20 -6.14 -23.73
CA THR A 48 -0.98 -6.94 -24.06
C THR A 48 -0.86 -8.35 -23.49
N PRO A 49 -1.98 -9.02 -23.17
CA PRO A 49 -1.97 -10.42 -22.76
C PRO A 49 -1.23 -11.30 -23.79
N LYS A 50 -0.39 -12.21 -23.29
CA LYS A 50 0.37 -13.17 -24.09
C LYS A 50 0.21 -14.58 -23.51
N GLN A 51 0.11 -15.58 -24.38
CA GLN A 51 0.16 -16.97 -23.97
C GLN A 51 1.61 -17.38 -23.64
N GLU A 52 1.78 -17.95 -22.46
CA GLU A 52 3.03 -18.52 -21.98
C GLU A 52 3.17 -19.98 -22.46
N SER A 53 4.39 -20.51 -22.38
CA SER A 53 4.70 -21.87 -22.85
C SER A 53 3.97 -22.98 -22.08
N ASP A 54 3.48 -22.69 -20.88
CA ASP A 54 2.68 -23.60 -20.04
C ASP A 54 1.17 -23.52 -20.34
N GLY A 55 0.78 -22.73 -21.34
CA GLY A 55 -0.62 -22.53 -21.74
C GLY A 55 -1.36 -21.45 -20.94
N SER A 56 -0.74 -20.88 -19.90
CA SER A 56 -1.32 -19.76 -19.15
C SER A 56 -1.27 -18.45 -19.96
N VAL A 57 -2.12 -17.47 -19.61
CA VAL A 57 -2.10 -16.13 -20.22
C VAL A 57 -1.63 -15.13 -19.18
N SER A 58 -0.53 -14.44 -19.49
CA SER A 58 0.06 -13.42 -18.65
C SER A 58 0.11 -12.05 -19.33
N ILE A 59 0.05 -10.99 -18.53
CA ILE A 59 0.20 -9.61 -18.98
C ILE A 59 1.56 -9.12 -18.50
N PRO A 60 2.50 -8.83 -19.41
CA PRO A 60 3.80 -8.30 -19.02
C PRO A 60 3.63 -6.84 -18.55
N ALA A 61 4.14 -6.52 -17.36
CA ALA A 61 4.24 -5.17 -16.86
C ALA A 61 5.68 -4.86 -16.47
N VAL A 62 6.07 -3.59 -16.62
CA VAL A 62 7.37 -3.10 -16.21
C VAL A 62 7.17 -2.08 -15.10
N VAL A 63 7.91 -2.26 -14.02
CA VAL A 63 7.92 -1.38 -12.86
C VAL A 63 9.30 -0.73 -12.76
N ALA A 64 9.34 0.59 -12.62
CA ALA A 64 10.53 1.31 -12.25
C ALA A 64 10.57 1.49 -10.73
N LEU A 65 11.74 1.31 -10.11
CA LEU A 65 11.94 1.66 -8.71
C LEU A 65 11.95 3.18 -8.57
N ASP A 66 11.29 3.71 -7.54
CA ASP A 66 11.37 5.13 -7.20
C ASP A 66 12.79 5.46 -6.69
N ASP A 67 13.43 4.52 -5.98
CA ASP A 67 14.84 4.57 -5.57
C ASP A 67 15.62 3.36 -6.14
N PRO A 68 16.39 3.54 -7.23
CA PRO A 68 17.22 2.49 -7.81
C PRO A 68 18.39 2.03 -6.90
N ALA A 69 18.84 2.89 -5.98
CA ALA A 69 19.94 2.57 -5.07
C ALA A 69 19.51 1.52 -4.03
N ALA A 70 18.22 1.47 -3.68
CA ALA A 70 17.65 0.45 -2.79
C ALA A 70 17.90 -0.99 -3.27
N ALA A 71 18.04 -1.20 -4.58
CA ALA A 71 18.37 -2.51 -5.14
C ALA A 71 19.89 -2.80 -5.20
N GLY A 72 20.75 -2.01 -4.55
CA GLY A 72 22.19 -2.26 -4.36
C GLY A 72 22.96 -2.61 -5.65
N ASP A 73 23.64 -3.75 -5.65
CA ASP A 73 24.35 -4.27 -6.83
C ASP A 73 23.59 -5.38 -7.57
N LEU A 74 22.31 -5.58 -7.25
CA LEU A 74 21.48 -6.61 -7.88
C LEU A 74 21.36 -6.35 -9.39
N GLN A 75 21.92 -7.26 -10.19
CA GLN A 75 21.81 -7.26 -11.64
C GLN A 75 20.60 -8.08 -12.10
N GLN A 76 20.35 -9.21 -11.44
CA GLN A 76 19.22 -10.10 -11.70
C GLN A 76 18.83 -10.80 -10.40
N ALA A 77 17.57 -10.63 -9.98
CA ALA A 77 17.05 -11.22 -8.75
C ALA A 77 15.53 -11.42 -8.84
N ASN A 78 15.03 -12.43 -8.14
CA ASN A 78 13.60 -12.62 -7.97
C ASN A 78 13.10 -11.66 -6.89
N VAL A 79 12.11 -10.84 -7.23
CA VAL A 79 11.50 -9.87 -6.32
C VAL A 79 10.00 -10.11 -6.25
N THR A 80 9.39 -9.73 -5.14
CA THR A 80 7.93 -9.75 -5.01
C THR A 80 7.38 -8.36 -5.23
N VAL A 81 6.41 -8.22 -6.14
CA VAL A 81 5.73 -6.94 -6.40
C VAL A 81 4.30 -7.02 -5.91
N SER A 82 3.95 -6.13 -4.99
CA SER A 82 2.62 -6.01 -4.40
C SER A 82 1.86 -4.88 -5.09
N PHE A 83 0.79 -5.23 -5.82
CA PHE A 83 -0.12 -4.29 -6.45
C PHE A 83 -1.28 -3.99 -5.50
N PRO A 84 -1.44 -2.74 -5.03
CA PRO A 84 -2.56 -2.40 -4.16
C PRO A 84 -3.87 -2.40 -4.94
N SER A 85 -4.89 -3.07 -4.40
CA SER A 85 -6.25 -3.08 -4.95
C SER A 85 -7.00 -1.79 -4.69
N GLU A 86 -6.83 -1.23 -3.49
CA GLU A 86 -7.44 0.03 -3.07
C GLU A 86 -6.43 0.86 -2.28
N VAL A 87 -6.45 2.18 -2.50
CA VAL A 87 -5.58 3.12 -1.79
C VAL A 87 -6.37 4.36 -1.44
N ARG A 88 -6.39 4.71 -0.15
CA ARG A 88 -6.95 5.96 0.35
C ARG A 88 -5.81 6.84 0.85
N LYS A 89 -5.83 8.12 0.46
CA LYS A 89 -4.78 9.10 0.80
C LYS A 89 -5.41 10.26 1.57
N ASN A 90 -4.60 10.89 2.42
CA ASN A 90 -5.04 12.01 3.26
C ASN A 90 -6.21 11.64 4.17
N VAL A 91 -6.12 10.46 4.79
CA VAL A 91 -7.14 9.93 5.70
C VAL A 91 -6.58 9.79 7.11
N LEU A 92 -7.46 9.84 8.11
CA LEU A 92 -7.09 9.47 9.47
C LEU A 92 -7.07 7.94 9.55
N SER A 93 -5.95 7.41 10.06
CA SER A 93 -5.77 5.96 10.17
C SER A 93 -5.31 5.61 11.56
N ILE A 94 -5.98 4.66 12.19
CA ILE A 94 -5.67 4.15 13.53
C ILE A 94 -5.49 2.63 13.47
N PRO A 95 -4.85 2.02 14.49
CA PRO A 95 -4.90 0.57 14.67
C PRO A 95 -6.35 0.10 14.87
N VAL A 96 -6.73 -1.05 14.28
CA VAL A 96 -8.07 -1.64 14.42
C VAL A 96 -8.42 -1.87 15.89
N VAL A 97 -7.42 -2.27 16.69
CA VAL A 97 -7.57 -2.52 18.14
C VAL A 97 -7.95 -1.27 18.95
N ALA A 98 -7.86 -0.07 18.38
CA ALA A 98 -8.27 1.18 19.03
C ALA A 98 -9.75 1.53 18.79
N LEU A 99 -10.45 0.77 17.95
CA LEU A 99 -11.90 0.90 17.78
C LEU A 99 -12.62 0.35 19.01
N ILE A 100 -13.60 1.09 19.48
CA ILE A 100 -14.54 0.65 20.51
C ILE A 100 -15.94 0.55 19.90
N ALA A 101 -16.73 -0.43 20.34
CA ALA A 101 -18.15 -0.44 20.05
C ALA A 101 -18.84 0.59 20.96
N LEU A 102 -19.60 1.52 20.37
CA LEU A 102 -20.46 2.44 21.12
C LEU A 102 -21.81 1.79 21.39
N ASP A 103 -22.31 1.06 20.41
CA ASP A 103 -23.50 0.20 20.48
C ASP A 103 -23.34 -0.96 19.46
N ASP A 104 -24.42 -1.69 19.19
CA ASP A 104 -24.40 -2.87 18.31
C ASP A 104 -24.07 -2.55 16.85
N GLU A 105 -24.24 -1.30 16.41
CA GLU A 105 -24.08 -0.88 15.01
C GLU A 105 -23.01 0.20 14.81
N HIS A 106 -22.68 0.97 15.85
CA HIS A 106 -21.80 2.12 15.78
C HIS A 106 -20.46 1.90 16.47
N PHE A 107 -19.41 2.36 15.81
CA PHE A 107 -18.04 2.36 16.33
C PHE A 107 -17.63 3.76 16.79
N GLY A 108 -16.68 3.80 17.71
CA GLY A 108 -16.05 5.00 18.19
C GLY A 108 -14.57 4.81 18.46
N VAL A 109 -13.93 5.92 18.82
CA VAL A 109 -12.54 5.95 19.30
C VAL A 109 -12.45 6.77 20.57
N GLU A 110 -11.55 6.36 21.46
CA GLU A 110 -11.25 7.12 22.67
C GLU A 110 -10.08 8.06 22.40
N VAL A 111 -10.38 9.37 22.38
CA VAL A 111 -9.41 10.44 22.15
C VAL A 111 -8.98 11.05 23.47
N VAL A 112 -7.67 11.21 23.66
CA VAL A 112 -7.09 11.89 24.83
C VAL A 112 -7.09 13.39 24.58
N GLY A 113 -7.87 14.10 25.39
CA GLY A 113 -7.98 15.55 25.42
C GLY A 113 -6.97 16.24 26.37
N PRO A 114 -7.08 17.56 26.53
CA PRO A 114 -6.24 18.35 27.41
C PRO A 114 -6.32 17.84 28.85
N LYS A 115 -5.20 17.88 29.59
CA LYS A 115 -5.12 17.41 30.99
C LYS A 115 -5.44 15.91 31.19
N GLY A 116 -5.41 15.11 30.12
CA GLY A 116 -5.57 13.65 30.20
C GLY A 116 -7.01 13.17 30.25
N SER A 117 -8.00 14.04 30.03
CA SER A 117 -9.40 13.63 29.88
C SER A 117 -9.57 12.70 28.67
N VAL A 118 -10.34 11.62 28.79
CA VAL A 118 -10.67 10.75 27.65
C VAL A 118 -12.09 11.06 27.19
N ARG A 119 -12.28 11.27 25.89
CA ARG A 119 -13.61 11.41 25.27
C ARG A 119 -13.82 10.32 24.23
N ARG A 120 -15.03 9.79 24.17
CA ARG A 120 -15.46 8.88 23.10
C ARG A 120 -15.99 9.70 21.94
N VAL A 121 -15.50 9.40 20.75
CA VAL A 121 -15.92 10.07 19.52
C VAL A 121 -16.48 9.01 18.59
N PRO A 122 -17.76 9.10 18.18
CA PRO A 122 -18.32 8.25 17.13
C PRO A 122 -17.55 8.40 15.84
N VAL A 123 -17.35 7.28 15.13
CA VAL A 123 -16.61 7.27 13.87
C VAL A 123 -17.32 6.45 12.81
N THR A 124 -17.17 6.87 11.57
CA THR A 124 -17.44 6.06 10.39
C THR A 124 -16.14 5.41 9.94
N THR A 125 -16.14 4.09 9.83
CA THR A 125 -15.00 3.31 9.33
C THR A 125 -15.01 3.25 7.81
N GLY A 126 -13.81 3.25 7.22
CA GLY A 126 -13.58 3.14 5.79
C GLY A 126 -12.77 1.90 5.44
N LEU A 127 -11.69 2.09 4.67
CA LEU A 127 -10.81 1.00 4.25
C LEU A 127 -10.08 0.37 5.46
N PHE A 128 -10.14 -0.95 5.55
CA PHE A 128 -9.29 -1.77 6.43
C PHE A 128 -8.08 -2.27 5.63
N ALA A 129 -6.88 -2.04 6.17
CA ALA A 129 -5.63 -2.44 5.54
C ALA A 129 -4.62 -2.91 6.59
N GLY A 130 -4.40 -4.22 6.64
CA GLY A 130 -3.55 -4.85 7.65
C GLY A 130 -4.14 -4.72 9.05
N ASP A 131 -3.37 -4.16 9.98
CA ASP A 131 -3.77 -3.86 11.36
C ASP A 131 -4.41 -2.48 11.50
N ARG A 132 -4.66 -1.78 10.39
CA ARG A 132 -5.14 -0.39 10.38
C ARG A 132 -6.51 -0.25 9.76
N VAL A 133 -7.22 0.78 10.19
CA VAL A 133 -8.53 1.18 9.68
C VAL A 133 -8.54 2.68 9.42
N GLU A 134 -9.14 3.08 8.30
CA GLU A 134 -9.51 4.45 8.01
C GLU A 134 -10.72 4.86 8.85
N ILE A 135 -10.67 6.04 9.45
CA ILE A 135 -11.78 6.60 10.21
C ILE A 135 -12.08 8.03 9.79
N SER A 136 -13.34 8.41 9.94
CA SER A 136 -13.81 9.79 9.84
C SER A 136 -14.83 10.05 10.95
N GLY A 137 -14.95 11.29 11.41
CA GLY A 137 -15.86 11.65 12.49
C GLY A 137 -15.65 13.08 12.93
N ASP A 138 -16.70 13.69 13.47
CA ASP A 138 -16.67 15.08 13.87
C ASP A 138 -15.71 15.31 15.05
N GLY A 139 -14.87 16.34 14.91
CA GLY A 139 -13.85 16.68 15.91
C GLY A 139 -12.65 15.73 15.93
N LEU A 140 -12.46 14.88 14.93
CA LEU A 140 -11.22 14.13 14.73
C LEU A 140 -10.25 14.90 13.84
N GLU A 141 -8.99 14.94 14.28
CA GLU A 141 -7.92 15.64 13.59
C GLU A 141 -6.62 14.85 13.64
N ALA A 142 -5.76 15.07 12.64
CA ALA A 142 -4.45 14.44 12.60
C ALA A 142 -3.60 14.88 13.80
N GLY A 143 -2.86 13.94 14.39
CA GLY A 143 -1.99 14.20 15.55
C GLY A 143 -2.68 14.05 16.91
N GLN A 144 -4.00 13.84 16.95
CA GLN A 144 -4.70 13.47 18.18
C GLN A 144 -4.23 12.11 18.71
N LYS A 145 -4.12 11.99 20.03
CA LYS A 145 -3.77 10.72 20.69
C LYS A 145 -5.02 9.90 20.91
N VAL A 146 -4.98 8.64 20.50
CA VAL A 146 -6.03 7.66 20.74
C VAL A 146 -5.58 6.64 21.78
N VAL A 147 -6.53 6.17 22.59
CA VAL A 147 -6.28 5.10 23.56
C VAL A 147 -6.24 3.76 22.82
N ILE A 148 -5.25 2.93 23.16
CA ILE A 148 -5.15 1.55 22.66
C ILE A 148 -5.27 0.64 23.89
N PRO A 149 -6.26 -0.27 23.95
CA PRO A 149 -6.34 -1.27 25.00
C PRO A 149 -5.07 -2.14 24.99
N LYS A 150 -4.48 -2.38 26.17
CA LYS A 150 -3.48 -3.44 26.32
C LYS A 150 -4.24 -4.75 26.50
N LEU A 151 -4.15 -5.62 25.50
CA LEU A 151 -4.52 -7.03 25.61
C LEU A 151 -3.52 -7.77 26.51
#